data_AF-A0A494ZVY4-F1
#
_entry.id   AF-A0A494ZVY4-F1
#
_cell.length_a   1.000
_cell.length_b   1.000
_cell.length_c   1.000
_cell.angle_alpha   90.00
_cell.angle_beta   90.00
_cell.angle_gamma   90.00
#
_symmetry.space_group_name_H-M   'P 1'
#
loop_
_entity.id
_entity.type
_entity.pdbx_description
1 polymer ?
#
loop_
_entity_poly.entity_id
_entity_poly.type
_entity_poly.pdbx_seq_one_letter_code
_entity_poly.pdbx_strand_id
1 'polypeptide(L)'
;MFLFENESDFVQDREDLLHILRMRFGDIAPGIVESIYNIDDLNTLERLILVAANAPTLKIFLEELEAGDGSFRLIGERFNPIDSMVEGGNAYGQEKQ
;
A
#
# COMPACT_ATOMS: atom_id res chain seq x y z
N MET A 1 1.20 -27.96 17.77
CA MET A 1 2.26 -27.01 17.38
C MET A 1 1.73 -26.23 16.18
N PHE A 2 0.80 -25.29 16.39
CA PHE A 2 0.05 -24.64 15.29
C PHE A 2 -0.51 -23.24 15.63
N LEU A 3 -0.45 -22.79 16.90
CA LEU A 3 -0.91 -21.46 17.31
C LEU A 3 0.18 -20.39 17.24
N PHE A 4 1.45 -20.77 17.49
CA PHE A 4 2.56 -19.82 17.53
C PHE A 4 3.08 -19.39 16.15
N GLU A 5 2.90 -20.20 15.10
CA GLU A 5 3.31 -19.83 13.74
C GLU A 5 2.42 -18.71 13.19
N ASN A 6 1.10 -18.83 13.33
CA ASN A 6 0.15 -17.82 12.86
C ASN A 6 0.38 -16.43 13.52
N GLU A 7 0.63 -16.36 14.82
CA GLU A 7 0.93 -15.08 15.49
C GLU A 7 2.24 -14.45 14.98
N SER A 8 3.24 -15.25 14.66
CA SER A 8 4.50 -14.77 14.10
C SER A 8 4.29 -14.18 12.71
N ASP A 9 3.48 -14.83 11.87
CA ASP A 9 3.18 -14.39 10.51
C ASP A 9 2.44 -13.05 10.52
N PHE A 10 1.46 -12.87 11.43
CA PHE A 10 0.78 -11.59 11.61
C PHE A 10 1.71 -10.45 11.98
N VAL A 11 2.64 -10.70 12.91
CA VAL A 11 3.59 -9.67 13.34
C VAL A 11 4.52 -9.31 12.18
N GLN A 12 5.04 -10.31 11.47
CA GLN A 12 5.95 -10.08 10.35
C GLN A 12 5.28 -9.29 9.22
N ASP A 13 4.09 -9.69 8.78
CA ASP A 13 3.40 -9.05 7.66
C ASP A 13 3.00 -7.59 7.98
N ARG A 14 2.65 -7.31 9.24
CA ARG A 14 2.38 -5.93 9.69
C ARG A 14 3.64 -5.07 9.62
N GLU A 15 4.76 -5.57 10.10
CA GLU A 15 6.03 -4.84 10.03
C GLU A 15 6.48 -4.62 8.58
N ASP A 16 6.33 -5.63 7.72
CA ASP A 16 6.64 -5.54 6.29
C ASP A 16 5.77 -4.48 5.59
N LEU A 17 4.46 -4.47 5.87
CA LEU A 17 3.54 -3.46 5.36
C LEU A 17 3.94 -2.05 5.82
N LEU A 18 4.21 -1.86 7.11
CA LEU A 18 4.65 -0.59 7.67
C LEU A 18 5.97 -0.12 7.05
N HIS A 19 6.90 -1.05 6.80
CA HIS A 19 8.17 -0.75 6.18
C HIS A 19 7.99 -0.27 4.74
N ILE A 20 7.17 -0.96 3.94
CA ILE A 20 6.85 -0.57 2.57
C ILE A 20 6.21 0.82 2.53
N LEU A 21 5.23 1.08 3.40
CA LEU A 21 4.58 2.39 3.48
C LEU A 21 5.58 3.49 3.81
N ARG A 22 6.49 3.26 4.77
CA ARG A 22 7.54 4.21 5.12
C ARG A 22 8.51 4.47 3.98
N MET A 23 8.93 3.42 3.29
CA MET A 23 9.83 3.54 2.14
C MET A 23 9.21 4.32 0.99
N ARG A 24 7.91 4.15 0.73
CA ARG A 24 7.23 4.78 -0.42
C ARG A 24 6.66 6.16 -0.13
N PHE A 25 6.11 6.36 1.06
CA PHE A 25 5.32 7.56 1.39
C PHE A 25 5.95 8.39 2.51
N GLY A 26 7.06 7.95 3.11
CA GLY A 26 7.71 8.63 4.22
C GLY A 26 7.02 8.37 5.56
N ASP A 27 7.07 9.34 6.47
CA ASP A 27 6.50 9.15 7.81
C ASP A 27 4.99 8.89 7.77
N ILE A 28 4.57 7.82 8.46
CA ILE A 28 3.19 7.37 8.51
C ILE A 28 2.55 7.83 9.82
N ALA A 29 1.33 8.39 9.73
CA ALA A 29 0.60 8.87 10.89
C ALA A 29 0.28 7.73 11.88
N PRO A 30 0.32 7.98 13.21
CA PRO A 30 0.06 6.94 14.21
C PRO A 30 -1.27 6.19 14.03
N GLY A 31 -2.33 6.88 13.59
CA GLY A 31 -3.62 6.25 13.35
C GLY A 31 -3.61 5.19 12.25
N ILE A 32 -2.75 5.33 11.23
CA ILE A 32 -2.59 4.31 10.18
C ILE A 32 -1.89 3.08 10.74
N VAL A 33 -0.88 3.30 11.60
CA VAL A 33 -0.15 2.23 12.28
C VAL A 33 -1.11 1.42 13.16
N GLU A 34 -1.90 2.09 13.98
CA GLU A 34 -2.93 1.45 14.82
C GLU A 34 -3.93 0.65 13.98
N SER A 35 -4.43 1.21 12.88
CA SER A 35 -5.33 0.51 11.97
C SER A 35 -4.73 -0.78 11.42
N ILE A 36 -3.44 -0.79 11.06
CA ILE A 36 -2.75 -1.99 10.56
C ILE A 36 -2.59 -3.05 11.65
N TYR A 37 -2.26 -2.66 12.88
CA TYR A 37 -2.16 -3.63 14.00
C TYR A 37 -3.50 -4.24 14.40
N ASN A 38 -4.62 -3.54 14.13
CA ASN A 38 -5.96 -4.05 14.39
C ASN A 38 -6.45 -5.06 13.34
N ILE A 39 -5.72 -5.28 12.24
CA ILE A 39 -6.08 -6.27 11.22
C ILE A 39 -5.71 -7.66 11.72
N ASP A 40 -6.70 -8.56 11.75
CA ASP A 40 -6.61 -9.94 12.23
C ASP A 40 -6.86 -10.99 11.14
N ASP A 41 -6.80 -10.58 9.87
CA ASP A 41 -6.84 -11.46 8.69
C ASP A 41 -5.55 -11.33 7.87
N LEU A 42 -4.84 -12.45 7.71
CA LEU A 42 -3.60 -12.52 6.93
C LEU A 42 -3.84 -12.18 5.45
N ASN A 43 -4.97 -12.60 4.87
CA ASN A 43 -5.26 -12.31 3.47
C ASN A 43 -5.38 -10.80 3.23
N THR A 44 -5.97 -10.08 4.19
CA THR A 44 -6.05 -8.63 4.19
C THR A 44 -4.67 -7.98 4.27
N LEU A 45 -3.78 -8.48 5.13
CA LEU A 45 -2.41 -7.95 5.23
C LEU A 45 -1.62 -8.17 3.94
N GLU A 46 -1.60 -9.40 3.41
CA GLU A 46 -0.93 -9.72 2.13
C GLU A 46 -1.45 -8.85 0.98
N ARG A 47 -2.77 -8.65 0.93
CA ARG A 47 -3.41 -7.76 -0.05
C ARG A 47 -2.94 -6.32 0.11
N LEU A 48 -2.92 -5.81 1.34
CA LEU A 48 -2.48 -4.44 1.62
C LEU A 48 -1.00 -4.24 1.34
N ILE A 49 -0.15 -5.27 1.49
CA ILE A 49 1.24 -5.25 1.03
C ILE A 49 1.31 -5.00 -0.48
N LEU A 50 0.50 -5.72 -1.27
CA LEU A 50 0.44 -5.52 -2.72
C LEU A 50 -0.09 -4.12 -3.09
N VAL A 51 -1.13 -3.63 -2.41
CA VAL A 51 -1.64 -2.26 -2.60
C VAL A 51 -0.56 -1.25 -2.26
N ALA A 52 0.08 -1.40 -1.11
CA ALA A 52 1.12 -0.51 -0.63
C ALA A 52 2.32 -0.49 -1.58
N ALA A 53 2.61 -1.56 -2.32
CA ALA A 53 3.67 -1.58 -3.32
C ALA A 53 3.29 -0.87 -4.64
N ASN A 54 2.01 -0.91 -5.03
CA ASN A 54 1.56 -0.49 -6.37
C ASN A 54 0.76 0.82 -6.40
N ALA A 55 0.17 1.25 -5.28
CA ALA A 55 -0.63 2.48 -5.22
C ALA A 55 0.23 3.72 -5.55
N PRO A 56 -0.17 4.62 -6.46
CA PRO A 56 0.61 5.81 -6.80
C PRO A 56 0.72 6.82 -5.66
N THR A 57 -0.22 6.80 -4.71
CA THR A 57 -0.27 7.75 -3.58
C THR A 57 -0.75 7.05 -2.31
N LEU A 58 -0.39 7.63 -1.16
CA LEU A 58 -0.88 7.18 0.15
C LEU A 58 -2.41 7.26 0.25
N LYS A 59 -3.04 8.22 -0.43
CA LYS A 59 -4.50 8.35 -0.46
C LYS A 59 -5.18 7.10 -1.01
N ILE A 60 -4.68 6.57 -2.14
CA ILE A 60 -5.23 5.33 -2.73
C ILE A 60 -5.04 4.15 -1.78
N PHE A 61 -3.90 4.07 -1.10
CA PHE A 61 -3.70 3.05 -0.07
C PHE A 61 -4.74 3.16 1.06
N LEU A 62 -5.02 4.36 1.54
CA LEU A 62 -6.02 4.58 2.61
C LEU A 62 -7.44 4.21 2.18
N GLU A 63 -7.81 4.50 0.93
CA GLU A 63 -9.10 4.07 0.37
C GLU A 63 -9.25 2.54 0.42
N GLU A 64 -8.19 1.80 0.10
CA GLU A 64 -8.20 0.33 0.14
C GLU A 64 -8.12 -0.24 1.57
N LEU A 65 -7.43 0.47 2.48
CA LEU A 65 -7.41 0.14 3.91
C LEU A 65 -8.81 0.26 4.52
N GLU A 66 -9.59 1.28 4.14
CA GLU A 66 -10.97 1.48 4.59
C GLU A 66 -11.96 0.53 3.90
N ALA A 67 -11.72 0.16 2.64
CA ALA A 67 -12.63 -0.71 1.86
C ALA A 67 -12.68 -2.16 2.37
N GLY A 68 -11.61 -2.63 3.04
CA GLY A 68 -11.52 -4.01 3.51
C GLY A 68 -11.69 -5.05 2.39
N ASP A 69 -12.36 -6.17 2.69
CA ASP A 69 -12.48 -7.31 1.77
C ASP A 69 -13.48 -7.11 0.62
N GLY A 70 -14.24 -6.01 0.65
CA GLY A 70 -15.42 -5.83 -0.21
C GLY A 70 -15.13 -5.36 -1.64
N SER A 71 -13.91 -4.92 -1.98
CA SER A 71 -13.69 -4.21 -3.24
C SER A 71 -12.30 -4.35 -3.87
N PHE A 72 -11.61 -5.47 -3.66
CA PHE A 72 -10.27 -5.59 -4.23
C PHE A 72 -10.28 -5.86 -5.74
N ARG A 73 -9.82 -4.88 -6.52
CA ARG A 73 -9.43 -5.04 -7.93
C ARG A 73 -8.13 -4.32 -8.18
N LEU A 74 -7.02 -5.04 -8.03
CA LEU A 74 -5.67 -4.59 -8.41
C LEU A 74 -5.52 -4.67 -9.95
N ILE A 75 -6.38 -3.96 -10.68
CA ILE A 75 -6.49 -4.01 -12.14
C ILE A 75 -6.67 -2.59 -12.69
N GLY A 76 -5.87 -2.24 -13.71
CA GLY A 76 -5.94 -0.95 -14.42
C GLY A 76 -4.90 0.08 -13.97
N GLU A 77 -4.85 1.23 -14.65
CA GLU A 77 -3.85 2.28 -14.44
C GLU A 77 -3.89 2.92 -13.04
N ARG A 78 -4.98 2.72 -12.28
CA ARG A 78 -5.15 3.23 -10.90
C ARG A 78 -4.05 2.76 -9.92
N PHE A 79 -3.42 1.62 -10.19
CA PHE A 79 -2.32 1.07 -9.38
C PHE A 79 -0.98 1.12 -10.12
N ASN A 80 -0.78 2.10 -11.00
CA ASN A 80 0.52 2.36 -11.59
C ASN A 80 1.36 3.23 -10.63
N PRO A 81 2.45 2.72 -10.04
CA PRO A 81 3.24 3.46 -9.06
C PRO A 81 3.95 4.71 -9.61
N ILE A 82 3.99 4.88 -10.94
CA ILE A 82 4.65 6.00 -11.63
C ILE A 82 3.67 7.13 -11.99
N ASP A 83 2.36 6.89 -11.93
CA ASP A 83 1.36 7.85 -12.43
C ASP A 83 1.39 9.20 -11.68
N SER A 84 1.63 9.16 -10.37
CA SER A 84 1.81 10.38 -9.55
C SER A 84 3.07 11.19 -9.90
N MET A 85 4.03 10.63 -10.65
CA MET A 85 5.22 11.35 -11.12
C MET A 85 4.94 12.14 -12.41
N VAL A 86 3.83 11.88 -13.11
CA VAL A 86 3.52 12.50 -14.42
C VAL A 86 2.92 13.90 -14.27
N GLU A 87 2.30 14.23 -13.13
CA GLU A 87 1.76 15.60 -12.89
C GLU A 87 2.85 16.68 -12.70
N GLY A 88 4.14 16.32 -12.70
CA GLY A 88 5.28 17.24 -12.61
C GLY A 88 6.24 17.24 -13.82
N GLY A 89 5.88 16.58 -14.93
CA GLY A 89 6.71 16.47 -16.13
C GLY A 89 6.63 17.69 -17.03
N ASN A 90 7.47 18.69 -16.77
CA ASN A 90 7.66 19.86 -17.61
C ASN A 90 7.86 19.49 -19.09
N ALA A 91 7.20 20.24 -19.98
CA ALA A 91 7.25 20.11 -21.43
C ALA A 91 8.69 20.15 -21.99
N TYR A 92 9.32 18.99 -22.17
CA TYR A 92 10.51 18.83 -23.00
C TYR A 92 10.34 17.63 -23.93
N GLY A 93 9.49 17.85 -24.93
CA GLY A 93 9.28 16.93 -26.05
C GLY A 93 8.81 17.66 -27.31
N GLN A 94 9.17 18.94 -27.47
CA GLN A 94 9.05 19.62 -28.76
C GLN A 94 10.40 19.56 -29.46
N GLU A 95 10.65 18.47 -30.19
CA GLU A 95 11.55 18.56 -31.35
C GLU A 95 10.82 19.37 -32.42
N LYS A 96 11.05 20.69 -32.39
CA LYS A 96 10.89 21.56 -33.56
C LYS A 96 12.26 21.80 -34.16
N GLN A 97 12.63 21.00 -35.16
CA GLN A 97 13.05 21.42 -36.50
C GLN A 97 13.51 20.23 -37.33
#